data_AF-A0A507F524-F1
#
_entry.id   AF-A0A507F524-F1
#
_cell.length_a   1.000
_cell.length_b   1.000
_cell.length_c   1.000
_cell.angle_alpha   90.00
_cell.angle_beta   90.00
_cell.angle_gamma   90.00
#
_symmetry.space_group_name_H-M   'P 1'
#
loop_
_entity.id
_entity.type
_entity.pdbx_description
1 polymer ?
#
loop_
_entity_poly.entity_id
_entity_poly.type
_entity_poly.pdbx_seq_one_letter_code
_entity_poly.pdbx_strand_id
1 'polypeptide(L)'
;MEHFTLFPIEHHDLGDLMDWKDRMSDSERSYVTQILAFFAQSDGIVNENLLERIEKEVPCTEAKYFSRYQGVIENIHAESYAIFIDSCISERDEKRRLFNGIDSIP
;
A
#
# COMPACT_ATOMS: atom_id res chain seq x y z
N MET A 1 22.80 9.31 -11.97
CA MET A 1 22.37 8.79 -10.66
C MET A 1 20.92 9.25 -10.52
N GLU A 2 20.04 8.65 -11.33
CA GLU A 2 18.64 9.07 -11.48
C GLU A 2 17.78 8.01 -10.81
N HIS A 3 16.73 8.46 -10.13
CA HIS A 3 15.70 7.66 -9.45
C HIS A 3 16.12 6.96 -8.15
N PHE A 4 16.41 7.74 -7.10
CA PHE A 4 16.13 7.29 -5.73
C PHE A 4 14.62 7.45 -5.49
N THR A 5 13.88 6.45 -6.00
CA THR A 5 12.60 5.95 -5.51
C THR A 5 11.67 6.98 -4.87
N LEU A 6 11.00 7.79 -5.69
CA LEU A 6 9.67 8.29 -5.38
C LEU A 6 8.90 8.06 -6.67
N PHE A 7 8.17 6.95 -6.79
CA PHE A 7 7.22 6.80 -7.89
C PHE A 7 6.10 7.78 -7.60
N PRO A 8 5.94 8.86 -8.38
CA PRO A 8 4.76 9.70 -8.22
C PRO A 8 3.55 8.81 -8.50
N ILE A 9 2.59 8.86 -7.60
CA ILE A 9 1.29 8.18 -7.64
C ILE A 9 0.50 8.51 -8.93
N GLU A 10 0.94 9.52 -9.67
CA GLU A 10 0.35 10.11 -10.88
C GLU A 10 0.37 9.20 -12.13
N HIS A 11 0.77 7.93 -12.01
CA HIS A 11 0.85 6.97 -13.11
C HIS A 11 -0.22 5.86 -13.06
N HIS A 12 -1.41 6.13 -12.53
CA HIS A 12 -2.54 5.23 -12.79
C HIS A 12 -2.92 5.32 -14.27
N ASP A 13 -2.54 4.31 -15.04
CA ASP A 13 -2.90 4.20 -16.45
C ASP A 13 -4.41 3.97 -16.56
N LEU A 14 -5.08 4.74 -17.41
CA LEU A 14 -6.49 4.55 -17.74
C LEU A 14 -6.76 3.13 -18.28
N GLY A 15 -5.74 2.47 -18.84
CA GLY A 15 -5.78 1.07 -19.25
C GLY A 15 -6.05 0.09 -18.11
N ASP A 16 -5.52 0.33 -16.92
CA ASP A 16 -5.67 -0.60 -15.78
C ASP A 16 -7.12 -0.64 -15.29
N LEU A 17 -7.81 0.50 -15.29
CA LEU A 17 -9.23 0.57 -14.91
C LEU A 17 -10.14 -0.08 -15.95
N MET A 18 -9.77 -0.02 -17.23
CA MET A 18 -10.48 -0.75 -18.28
C MET A 18 -10.30 -2.25 -18.12
N ASP A 19 -9.08 -2.72 -17.87
CA ASP A 19 -8.82 -4.15 -17.69
C ASP A 19 -9.49 -4.69 -16.42
N TRP A 20 -9.48 -3.91 -15.33
CA TRP A 20 -10.24 -4.18 -14.11
C TRP A 20 -11.73 -4.40 -14.37
N LYS A 21 -12.35 -3.51 -15.16
CA LYS A 21 -13.78 -3.51 -15.41
C LYS A 21 -14.21 -4.54 -16.45
N ASP A 22 -13.48 -4.60 -17.56
CA ASP A 22 -13.94 -5.26 -18.79
C ASP A 22 -13.24 -6.59 -19.06
N ARG A 23 -12.06 -6.86 -18.45
CA ARG A 23 -11.27 -8.08 -18.71
C ARG A 23 -11.17 -9.03 -17.53
N MET A 24 -11.32 -8.55 -16.31
CA MET A 24 -11.26 -9.40 -15.12
C MET A 24 -12.62 -10.03 -14.79
N SER A 25 -12.61 -11.25 -14.29
CA SER A 25 -13.73 -11.91 -13.63
C SER A 25 -13.94 -11.38 -12.20
N ASP A 26 -15.10 -11.64 -11.61
CA ASP A 26 -15.38 -11.30 -10.20
C ASP A 26 -14.41 -11.98 -9.24
N SER A 27 -14.01 -13.22 -9.53
CA SER A 27 -13.02 -13.96 -8.73
C SER A 27 -11.64 -13.32 -8.78
N GLU A 28 -11.20 -12.87 -9.96
CA GLU A 28 -9.90 -12.21 -10.11
C GLU A 28 -9.90 -10.85 -9.41
N ARG A 29 -10.98 -10.07 -9.56
CA ARG A 29 -11.15 -8.80 -8.84
C ARG A 29 -11.10 -9.02 -7.33
N SER A 30 -11.87 -9.98 -6.81
CA SER A 30 -11.89 -10.29 -5.38
C SER A 30 -10.50 -10.71 -4.86
N TYR A 31 -9.76 -11.50 -5.63
CA TYR A 31 -8.42 -11.94 -5.26
C TYR A 31 -7.43 -10.77 -5.23
N VAL A 32 -7.39 -9.94 -6.27
CA VAL A 32 -6.51 -8.76 -6.33
C VAL A 32 -6.87 -7.75 -5.23
N THR A 33 -8.15 -7.52 -4.98
CA THR A 33 -8.62 -6.66 -3.88
C THR A 33 -8.12 -7.14 -2.51
N GLN A 34 -8.12 -8.45 -2.24
CA GLN A 34 -7.58 -8.99 -0.99
C GLN A 34 -6.08 -8.78 -0.86
N ILE A 35 -5.32 -8.95 -1.96
CA ILE A 35 -3.87 -8.67 -1.99
C ILE A 35 -3.61 -7.19 -1.69
N LEU A 36 -4.37 -6.28 -2.31
CA LEU A 36 -4.21 -4.84 -2.09
C LEU A 36 -4.53 -4.45 -0.65
N ALA A 37 -5.61 -4.99 -0.07
CA ALA A 37 -5.97 -4.76 1.33
C ALA A 37 -4.87 -5.25 2.29
N PHE A 38 -4.30 -6.44 2.03
CA PHE A 38 -3.18 -6.96 2.80
C PHE A 38 -1.97 -6.03 2.78
N PHE A 39 -1.57 -5.56 1.58
CA PHE A 39 -0.40 -4.69 1.46
C PHE A 39 -0.60 -3.31 2.07
N ALA A 40 -1.73 -2.65 1.78
CA ALA A 40 -2.06 -1.34 2.34
C ALA A 40 -1.99 -1.33 3.89
N GLN A 41 -2.32 -2.46 4.49
CA GLN A 41 -2.31 -2.64 5.93
C GLN A 41 -0.93 -3.03 6.47
N SER A 42 -0.18 -3.87 5.73
CA SER A 42 1.17 -4.27 6.13
C SER A 42 2.13 -3.09 6.21
N ASP A 43 1.97 -2.07 5.37
CA ASP A 43 2.81 -0.87 5.38
C ASP A 43 2.72 -0.11 6.72
N GLY A 44 1.54 -0.11 7.35
CA GLY A 44 1.34 0.44 8.70
C GLY A 44 2.13 -0.32 9.76
N ILE A 45 2.13 -1.66 9.70
CA ILE A 45 2.88 -2.52 10.63
C ILE A 45 4.39 -2.34 10.45
N VAL A 46 4.85 -2.23 9.20
CA VAL A 46 6.26 -1.98 8.90
C VAL A 46 6.69 -0.62 9.45
N ASN A 47 5.88 0.43 9.24
CA ASN A 47 6.12 1.75 9.81
C ASN A 47 6.20 1.74 11.34
N GLU A 48 5.29 1.04 12.01
CA GLU A 48 5.32 0.91 13.47
C GLU A 48 6.61 0.24 13.94
N ASN A 49 7.05 -0.84 13.28
CA ASN A 49 8.32 -1.48 13.61
C ASN A 49 9.54 -0.59 13.32
N LEU A 50 9.52 0.22 12.26
CA LEU A 50 10.59 1.18 11.97
C LEU A 50 10.74 2.23 13.07
N LEU A 51 9.62 2.81 13.51
CA LEU A 51 9.57 3.89 14.50
C LEU A 51 9.80 3.38 15.94
N GLU A 52 9.09 2.32 16.33
CA GLU A 52 9.08 1.88 17.72
C GLU A 52 10.26 0.99 18.09
N ARG A 53 10.89 0.35 17.09
CA ARG A 53 11.96 -0.61 17.30
C ARG A 53 13.26 -0.22 16.61
N ILE A 54 13.29 -0.18 15.27
CA ILE A 54 14.54 -0.04 14.52
C ILE A 54 15.24 1.30 14.83
N GLU A 55 14.50 2.40 14.88
CA GLU A 55 15.07 3.72 15.19
C GLU A 55 15.67 3.80 16.60
N LYS A 56 15.15 3.02 17.55
CA LYS A 56 15.63 2.96 18.94
C LYS A 56 16.79 2.00 19.12
N GLU A 57 16.78 0.86 18.45
CA GLU A 57 17.77 -0.21 18.60
C GLU A 57 19.07 0.04 17.81
N VAL A 58 19.00 0.76 16.68
CA VAL A 58 20.16 0.96 15.79
C VAL A 58 20.84 2.30 16.07
N PRO A 59 22.09 2.32 16.58
CA PRO A 59 22.77 3.56 16.93
C PRO A 59 23.43 4.27 15.73
N CYS A 60 23.69 3.55 14.64
CA CYS A 60 24.34 4.08 13.44
C CYS A 60 23.49 5.16 12.76
N THR A 61 24.05 6.35 12.58
CA THR A 61 23.37 7.53 12.03
C THR A 61 22.88 7.31 10.61
N GLU A 62 23.71 6.68 9.77
CA GLU A 62 23.39 6.38 8.37
C GLU A 62 22.21 5.40 8.29
N ALA A 63 22.18 4.39 9.16
CA ALA A 63 21.07 3.46 9.24
C ALA A 63 19.77 4.15 9.71
N LYS A 64 19.84 5.10 10.65
CA LYS A 64 18.66 5.91 11.04
C LYS A 64 18.12 6.74 9.89
N TYR A 65 18.98 7.40 9.12
CA TYR A 65 18.53 8.16 7.95
C TYR A 65 17.91 7.24 6.89
N PHE A 66 18.50 6.06 6.68
CA PHE A 66 17.93 5.07 5.77
C PHE A 66 16.55 4.58 6.25
N SER A 67 16.39 4.22 7.52
CA SER A 67 15.11 3.77 8.08
C SER A 67 14.04 4.86 8.04
N ARG A 68 14.39 6.13 8.26
CA ARG A 68 13.46 7.25 8.11
C ARG A 68 13.04 7.45 6.66
N TYR A 69 13.98 7.33 5.72
CA TYR A 69 13.65 7.37 4.30
C TYR A 69 12.74 6.20 3.92
N GLN A 70 13.00 4.99 4.43
CA GLN A 70 12.11 3.85 4.26
C GLN A 70 10.69 4.16 4.77
N GLY A 71 10.52 4.75 5.96
CA GLY A 71 9.19 5.12 6.46
C GLY A 71 8.45 6.12 5.55
N VAL A 72 9.16 7.06 4.93
CA VAL A 72 8.57 7.94 3.90
C VAL A 72 8.10 7.13 2.68
N ILE A 73 8.89 6.16 2.24
CA ILE A 73 8.53 5.28 1.13
C ILE A 73 7.33 4.40 1.48
N GLU A 74 7.26 3.81 2.68
CA GLU A 74 6.11 3.01 3.10
C GLU A 74 4.82 3.85 3.17
N ASN A 75 4.91 5.14 3.51
CA ASN A 75 3.74 6.04 3.43
C ASN A 75 3.25 6.23 1.99
N ILE A 76 4.17 6.35 1.03
CA ILE A 76 3.84 6.48 -0.39
C ILE A 76 3.25 5.16 -0.92
N HIS A 77 3.76 4.01 -0.45
CA HIS A 77 3.19 2.69 -0.75
C HIS A 77 1.74 2.61 -0.26
N ALA A 78 1.50 2.96 1.01
CA ALA A 78 0.16 2.94 1.59
C ALA A 78 -0.82 3.86 0.83
N GLU A 79 -0.37 5.06 0.44
CA GLU A 79 -1.17 5.99 -0.36
C GLU A 79 -1.46 5.44 -1.77
N SER A 80 -0.46 4.83 -2.41
CA SER A 80 -0.61 4.20 -3.73
C SER A 80 -1.67 3.10 -3.72
N TYR A 81 -1.63 2.21 -2.72
CA TYR A 81 -2.64 1.16 -2.58
C TYR A 81 -4.02 1.74 -2.28
N ALA A 82 -4.11 2.77 -1.44
CA ALA A 82 -5.38 3.43 -1.14
C ALA A 82 -6.03 4.02 -2.40
N ILE A 83 -5.25 4.64 -3.28
CA ILE A 83 -5.74 5.21 -4.54
C ILE A 83 -6.16 4.14 -5.54
N PHE A 84 -5.41 3.04 -5.64
CA PHE A 84 -5.79 1.92 -6.50
C PHE A 84 -7.12 1.31 -6.02
N ILE A 85 -7.26 1.04 -4.72
CA ILE A 85 -8.51 0.55 -4.11
C ILE A 85 -9.66 1.54 -4.35
N ASP A 86 -9.42 2.83 -4.18
CA ASP A 86 -10.43 3.87 -4.37
C ASP A 86 -10.93 3.94 -5.81
N SER A 87 -10.02 3.71 -6.77
CA SER A 87 -10.30 3.75 -8.21
C SER A 87 -10.99 2.48 -8.73
N CYS A 88 -10.66 1.32 -8.17
CA CYS A 88 -11.20 0.02 -8.59
C CYS A 88 -12.56 -0.30 -7.96
N ILE A 89 -12.81 0.16 -6.73
CA ILE A 89 -14.01 -0.17 -5.95
C ILE A 89 -14.86 1.08 -5.84
N SER A 90 -16.14 1.02 -6.19
CA SER A 90 -17.05 2.19 -6.04
C SER A 90 -17.82 2.18 -4.73
N GLU A 91 -18.11 0.99 -4.19
CA GLU A 91 -18.96 0.82 -3.00
C GLU A 91 -18.24 1.17 -1.70
N ARG A 92 -18.77 2.16 -0.98
CA ARG A 92 -18.18 2.69 0.26
C ARG A 92 -18.09 1.65 1.38
N ASP A 93 -19.07 0.76 1.47
CA ASP A 93 -19.11 -0.26 2.51
C ASP A 93 -18.07 -1.36 2.28
N GLU A 94 -17.81 -1.69 1.01
CA GLU A 94 -16.75 -2.62 0.64
C GLU A 94 -15.37 -2.05 0.91
N LYS A 95 -15.13 -0.76 0.57
CA LYS A 95 -13.89 -0.06 0.96
C LYS A 95 -13.65 -0.13 2.46
N ARG A 96 -14.68 0.18 3.26
CA ARG A 96 -14.57 0.15 4.73
C ARG A 96 -14.26 -1.25 5.25
N ARG A 97 -14.85 -2.29 4.67
CA ARG A 97 -14.53 -3.69 5.04
C ARG A 97 -13.07 -4.01 4.76
N LEU A 98 -12.55 -3.60 3.61
CA LEU A 98 -11.18 -3.90 3.17
C LEU A 98 -10.12 -3.19 4.00
N PHE A 99 -10.34 -1.92 4.34
CA PHE A 99 -9.41 -1.17 5.20
C PHE A 99 -9.40 -1.67 6.67
N ASN A 100 -10.50 -2.28 7.13
CA ASN A 100 -10.61 -2.85 8.47
C ASN A 100 -10.29 -4.36 8.53
N GLY A 101 -9.68 -4.90 7.47
CA GLY A 101 -9.65 -6.33 7.19
C GLY A 101 -8.81 -7.24 8.09
N ILE A 102 -7.93 -6.73 8.98
CA ILE A 102 -7.07 -7.57 9.86
C ILE A 102 -7.88 -8.64 10.57
N ASP A 103 -9.07 -8.28 11.05
CA ASP A 103 -9.90 -9.17 11.85
C ASP A 103 -10.74 -10.15 11.01
N SER A 104 -10.68 -10.05 9.67
CA SER A 104 -11.58 -10.75 8.75
C SER A 104 -10.91 -11.74 7.80
N ILE A 105 -9.57 -11.73 7.74
CA ILE A 105 -8.78 -12.71 7.00
C ILE A 105 -8.26 -13.75 8.03
N PRO A 106 -8.64 -15.04 7.92
CA PRO A 106 -8.28 -16.07 8.91
C PRO A 106 -6.78 -16.32 9.05
#